data_AF-A0A6A2WBT2-F1
#
_entry.id   AF-A0A6A2WBT2-F1
#
_cell.length_a   1.000
_cell.length_b   1.000
_cell.length_c   1.000
_cell.angle_alpha   90.00
_cell.angle_beta   90.00
_cell.angle_gamma   90.00
#
_symmetry.space_group_name_H-M   'P 1'
#
loop_
_entity.id
_entity.type
_entity.pdbx_description
1 polymer ?
#
loop_
_entity_poly.entity_id
_entity_poly.type
_entity_poly.pdbx_seq_one_letter_code
_entity_poly.pdbx_strand_id
1 'polypeptide(L)'
;MQRIGVLLFLLCTTSQIASSLKDGLLPNGNFEYGPKASELKGTKVMSRKAIPKWEVSGYVEYIKSGQKQGDMLLIVPEGGFAVRLGDEALIKQKAQGD
;
A
#
# COMPACT_ATOMS: atom_id res chain seq x y z
N MET A 1 16.39 -39.09 23.84
CA MET A 1 16.85 -37.69 24.05
C MET A 1 17.44 -37.08 22.78
N GLN A 2 18.53 -37.61 22.19
CA GLN A 2 19.17 -37.03 20.99
C GLN A 2 18.27 -36.93 19.74
N ARG A 3 17.48 -37.97 19.42
CA ARG A 3 16.59 -37.99 18.24
C ARG A 3 15.53 -36.89 18.26
N ILE A 4 15.02 -36.56 19.45
CA ILE A 4 14.01 -35.51 19.65
C ILE A 4 14.65 -34.12 19.49
N GLY A 5 15.87 -33.94 20.01
CA GLY A 5 16.64 -32.71 19.85
C GLY A 5 16.99 -32.42 18.38
N VAL A 6 17.38 -33.44 17.62
CA VAL A 6 17.66 -33.31 16.18
C VAL A 6 16.38 -32.97 15.40
N LEU A 7 15.25 -33.59 15.74
CA LEU A 7 13.95 -33.30 15.11
C LEU A 7 13.51 -31.84 15.38
N LEU A 8 13.61 -31.39 16.63
CA LEU A 8 13.30 -30.01 17.03
C LEU A 8 14.23 -29.00 16.35
N PHE A 9 15.51 -29.33 16.19
CA PHE A 9 16.47 -28.47 15.49
C PHE A 9 16.15 -28.34 14.00
N LEU A 10 15.76 -29.43 13.32
CA LEU A 10 15.27 -29.39 11.92
C LEU A 10 13.95 -28.62 11.77
N LEU A 11 13.03 -28.72 12.73
CA LEU A 11 11.79 -27.93 12.74
C LEU A 11 12.07 -26.43 12.92
N CYS A 12 13.08 -26.08 13.72
CA CYS A 12 13.46 -24.68 13.95
C CYS A 12 14.07 -24.02 12.70
N THR A 13 14.88 -24.75 11.92
CA THR A 13 15.53 -24.20 10.71
C THR A 13 14.55 -24.03 9.55
N THR A 14 13.56 -24.91 9.40
CA THR A 14 12.53 -24.80 8.34
C THR A 14 11.56 -23.63 8.56
N SER A 15 11.30 -23.25 9.82
CA SER A 15 10.43 -22.09 10.14
C SER A 15 11.05 -20.74 9.75
N GLN A 16 12.38 -20.67 9.66
CA GLN A 16 13.11 -19.43 9.31
C GLN A 16 13.05 -19.14 7.80
N ILE A 17 13.05 -20.19 6.97
CA ILE A 17 13.03 -20.06 5.50
C ILE A 17 11.63 -19.66 4.99
N ALA A 18 10.56 -20.13 5.64
CA ALA A 18 9.18 -19.77 5.28
C ALA A 18 8.84 -18.29 5.54
N SER A 19 9.67 -17.57 6.31
CA SER A 19 9.42 -16.17 6.68
C SER A 19 10.07 -15.17 5.72
N SER A 20 11.03 -15.57 4.88
CA SER A 20 11.79 -14.63 4.02
C SER A 20 11.14 -14.33 2.66
N LEU A 21 9.97 -14.93 2.37
CA LEU A 21 9.25 -14.78 1.10
C LEU A 21 7.82 -14.31 1.35
N LYS A 22 7.65 -13.20 2.07
CA LYS A 22 6.38 -12.47 2.02
C LYS A 22 6.48 -11.45 0.88
N ASP A 23 6.24 -11.91 -0.34
CA ASP A 23 5.87 -11.08 -1.51
C ASP A 23 4.47 -10.47 -1.28
N GLY A 24 4.29 -9.82 -0.13
CA GLY A 24 3.08 -9.12 0.26
C GLY A 24 3.15 -7.67 -0.20
N LEU A 25 1.98 -7.09 -0.46
CA LEU A 25 1.89 -5.65 -0.67
C LEU A 25 2.46 -4.91 0.55
N LEU A 26 3.07 -3.75 0.29
CA LEU A 26 3.31 -2.79 1.35
C LEU A 26 1.99 -2.51 2.10
N PRO A 27 2.01 -2.17 3.40
CA PRO A 27 0.80 -1.79 4.11
C PRO A 27 0.01 -0.71 3.36
N ASN A 28 -1.22 -1.03 2.93
CA ASN A 28 -2.06 -0.20 2.06
C ASN A 28 -1.38 0.18 0.72
N GLY A 29 -0.56 -0.70 0.15
CA GLY A 29 0.17 -0.48 -1.10
C GLY A 29 -0.69 -0.50 -2.36
N ASN A 30 -1.89 -1.08 -2.27
CA ASN A 30 -2.92 -1.06 -3.31
C ASN A 30 -3.95 0.07 -3.12
N PHE A 31 -3.80 0.91 -2.09
CA PHE A 31 -4.63 2.09 -1.85
C PHE A 31 -6.13 1.86 -1.63
N GLU A 32 -6.56 0.65 -1.27
CA GLU A 32 -7.98 0.36 -1.02
C GLU A 32 -8.51 1.01 0.27
N TYR A 33 -7.63 1.43 1.18
CA TYR A 33 -7.98 2.25 2.33
C TYR A 33 -7.68 3.72 2.03
N GLY A 34 -8.73 4.51 1.86
CA GLY A 34 -8.64 5.91 1.44
C GLY A 34 -8.69 6.95 2.57
N PRO A 35 -8.55 8.24 2.21
CA PRO A 35 -8.74 9.37 3.11
C PRO A 35 -10.14 9.51 3.68
N LYS A 36 -10.26 10.23 4.81
CA LYS A 36 -11.55 10.71 5.29
C LYS A 36 -12.11 11.76 4.34
N ALA A 37 -13.43 11.84 4.21
CA ALA A 37 -14.10 12.86 3.39
C ALA A 37 -13.68 14.29 3.76
N SER A 38 -13.42 14.56 5.05
CA SER A 38 -12.95 15.87 5.54
C SER A 38 -11.52 16.23 5.09
N GLU A 39 -10.75 15.26 4.62
CA GLU A 39 -9.37 15.45 4.15
C GLU A 39 -9.28 15.49 2.61
N LEU A 40 -10.45 15.55 1.95
CA LEU A 40 -10.58 15.62 0.49
C LEU A 40 -11.28 16.91 0.06
N LYS A 41 -10.87 17.44 -1.09
CA LYS A 41 -11.61 18.45 -1.86
C LYS A 41 -11.87 17.89 -3.25
N GLY A 42 -13.03 17.23 -3.42
CA GLY A 42 -13.25 16.36 -4.57
C GLY A 42 -12.33 15.14 -4.49
N THR A 43 -11.55 14.89 -5.53
CA THR A 43 -10.48 13.86 -5.56
C THR A 43 -9.18 14.35 -4.92
N LYS A 44 -8.99 15.67 -4.76
CA LYS A 44 -7.73 16.23 -4.26
C LYS A 44 -7.54 15.93 -2.77
N VAL A 45 -6.37 15.38 -2.44
CA VAL A 45 -5.94 15.13 -1.06
C VAL A 45 -5.43 16.43 -0.44
N MET A 46 -6.00 16.79 0.71
CA MET A 46 -5.74 18.08 1.37
C MET A 46 -4.77 17.99 2.55
N SER A 47 -4.61 16.80 3.13
CA SER A 47 -3.77 16.56 4.32
C SER A 47 -2.61 15.62 3.98
N ARG A 48 -1.41 15.95 4.48
CA ARG A 48 -0.16 15.19 4.24
C ARG A 48 -0.28 13.71 4.62
N LYS A 49 -1.08 13.39 5.64
CA LYS A 49 -1.23 12.03 6.20
C LYS A 49 -2.63 11.46 5.98
N ALA A 50 -3.37 12.01 5.02
CA ALA A 50 -4.76 11.63 4.78
C ALA A 50 -4.89 10.18 4.28
N ILE A 51 -3.95 9.72 3.45
CA ILE A 51 -3.93 8.33 2.96
C ILE A 51 -3.27 7.46 4.03
N PRO A 52 -3.97 6.46 4.59
CA PRO A 52 -3.41 5.57 5.60
C PRO A 52 -2.09 4.93 5.14
N LYS A 53 -1.07 4.95 6.02
CA LYS A 53 0.29 4.39 5.81
C LYS A 53 1.19 5.14 4.82
N TRP A 54 0.69 6.20 4.20
CA TRP A 54 1.43 7.01 3.24
C TRP A 54 1.53 8.48 3.68
N GLU A 55 2.60 9.15 3.28
CA GLU A 55 2.73 10.60 3.35
C GLU A 55 2.77 11.18 1.93
N VAL A 56 2.04 12.27 1.71
CA VAL A 56 1.94 12.93 0.40
C VAL A 56 2.46 14.36 0.43
N SER A 57 2.97 14.85 -0.70
CA SER A 57 3.28 16.26 -0.92
C SER A 57 3.03 16.62 -2.39
N GLY A 58 2.79 17.91 -2.65
CA GLY A 58 2.40 18.41 -3.97
C GLY A 58 0.93 18.16 -4.29
N TYR A 59 0.60 18.11 -5.59
CA TYR A 59 -0.77 17.87 -6.05
C TYR A 59 -1.05 16.36 -6.13
N VAL A 60 -1.78 15.84 -5.15
CA VAL A 60 -2.14 14.41 -5.10
C VAL A 60 -3.65 14.24 -5.10
N GLU A 61 -4.12 13.28 -5.88
CA GLU A 61 -5.53 12.89 -5.93
C GLU A 61 -5.73 11.44 -5.54
N TYR A 62 -6.80 11.18 -4.80
CA TYR A 62 -7.32 9.85 -4.53
C TYR A 62 -8.50 9.58 -5.47
N ILE A 63 -8.35 8.57 -6.32
CA ILE A 63 -9.25 8.34 -7.45
C ILE A 63 -9.96 6.99 -7.33
N LYS A 64 -11.21 6.95 -7.79
CA LYS A 64 -12.01 5.72 -7.85
C LYS A 64 -12.05 5.19 -9.28
N SER A 65 -11.91 3.87 -9.43
CA SER A 65 -12.07 3.18 -10.71
C SER A 65 -13.43 3.49 -11.33
N GLY A 66 -13.44 3.74 -12.64
CA GLY A 66 -14.65 4.08 -13.38
C GLY A 66 -15.10 5.54 -13.24
N GLN A 67 -14.33 6.40 -12.58
CA GLN A 67 -14.59 7.84 -12.65
C GLN A 67 -14.26 8.40 -14.04
N LYS A 68 -14.95 9.46 -14.45
CA LYS A 68 -14.69 10.13 -15.73
C LYS A 68 -13.76 11.33 -15.57
N GLN A 69 -12.88 11.53 -16.53
CA GLN A 69 -12.13 12.76 -16.74
C GLN A 69 -12.43 13.28 -18.14
N GLY A 70 -13.30 14.29 -18.22
CA GLY A 70 -13.95 14.64 -19.49
C GLY A 70 -14.75 13.43 -19.99
N ASP A 71 -14.51 13.04 -21.25
CA ASP A 71 -15.15 11.87 -21.86
C ASP A 71 -14.39 10.55 -21.59
N MET A 72 -13.20 10.62 -21.00
CA MET A 72 -12.37 9.44 -20.73
C MET A 72 -12.77 8.76 -19.42
N LEU A 73 -12.83 7.43 -19.44
CA LEU A 73 -12.99 6.60 -18.24
C LEU A 73 -11.61 6.27 -17.66
N LEU A 74 -11.42 6.56 -16.38
CA LEU A 74 -10.19 6.20 -15.67
C LEU A 74 -10.32 4.77 -15.12
N ILE A 75 -9.48 3.88 -15.64
CA ILE A 75 -9.41 2.48 -15.23
C ILE A 75 -8.28 2.35 -14.21
N VAL A 76 -8.57 1.74 -13.06
CA VAL A 76 -7.55 1.37 -12.08
C VAL A 76 -7.09 -0.07 -12.37
N PRO A 77 -5.76 -0.33 -12.49
CA PRO A 77 -5.26 -1.66 -12.82
C PRO A 77 -5.55 -2.75 -11.78
N GLU A 78 -5.59 -2.37 -10.49
CA GLU A 78 -5.83 -3.28 -9.37
C GLU A 78 -6.82 -2.66 -8.38
N GLY A 79 -7.88 -3.39 -8.02
CA GLY A 79 -8.83 -2.93 -7.01
C GLY A 79 -9.79 -1.82 -7.49
N GLY A 80 -10.28 -1.05 -6.54
CA GLY A 80 -11.26 0.02 -6.73
C GLY A 80 -10.65 1.42 -6.71
N PHE A 81 -9.42 1.59 -6.23
CA PHE A 81 -8.84 2.90 -5.96
C PHE A 81 -7.37 3.02 -6.37
N ALA A 82 -6.96 4.25 -6.66
CA ALA A 82 -5.56 4.57 -6.91
C ALA A 82 -5.21 5.97 -6.42
N VAL A 83 -3.91 6.24 -6.37
CA VAL A 83 -3.36 7.58 -6.16
C VAL A 83 -2.84 8.11 -7.48
N ARG A 84 -3.27 9.31 -7.86
CA ARG A 84 -2.72 10.04 -9.00
C ARG A 84 -1.84 11.18 -8.52
N LEU A 85 -0.63 11.24 -9.06
CA LEU A 85 0.33 12.30 -8.81
C LEU A 85 0.25 13.33 -9.94
N GLY A 86 0.09 14.59 -9.57
CA GLY A 86 0.32 15.72 -10.46
C GLY A 86 1.81 16.01 -10.62
N ASP A 87 2.11 17.10 -11.32
CA ASP A 87 3.49 17.54 -11.50
C ASP A 87 4.17 17.85 -10.15
N GLU A 88 5.43 17.43 -10.02
CA GLU A 88 6.25 17.54 -8.80
C GLU A 88 5.63 16.94 -7.52
N ALA A 89 4.59 16.13 -7.64
CA ALA A 89 3.96 15.48 -6.49
C ALA A 89 4.70 14.21 -6.09
N LEU A 90 4.62 13.87 -4.81
CA LEU A 90 5.26 12.69 -4.23
C LEU A 90 4.35 11.99 -3.24
N ILE A 91 4.49 10.67 -3.19
CA ILE A 91 3.91 9.82 -2.16
C ILE A 91 5.02 8.90 -1.64
N LYS A 92 5.11 8.75 -0.32
CA LYS A 92 6.17 7.95 0.31
C LYS A 92 5.67 7.18 1.52
N GLN A 93 6.33 6.05 1.74
CA GLN A 93 6.14 5.17 2.89
C GLN A 93 7.53 4.70 3.32
N LYS A 94 7.74 4.57 4.63
CA LYS A 94 8.91 3.84 5.13
C LYS A 94 8.63 2.35 4.97
N ALA A 95 9.34 1.69 4.07
CA ALA A 95 9.32 0.24 3.99
C ALA A 95 9.87 -0.32 5.31
N GLN A 96 9.18 -1.31 5.86
CA GLN A 96 9.66 -2.07 6.98
C GLN A 96 10.34 -3.29 6.37
N GLY A 97 11.68 -3.26 6.28
CA GLY A 97 12.46 -4.45 5.98
C GLY A 97 12.58 -5.27 7.24
N ASP A 98 12.38 -6.58 7.12
CA ASP A 98 12.74 -7.56 8.15
C ASP A 98 14.28 -7.66 8.27
#